data_AF-A0A6J2RA45-F1
#
_entry.id   AF-A0A6J2RA45-F1
#
_cell.length_a   1.000
_cell.length_b   1.000
_cell.length_c   1.000
_cell.angle_alpha   90.00
_cell.angle_beta   90.00
_cell.angle_gamma   90.00
#
_symmetry.space_group_name_H-M   'P 1'
#
loop_
_entity.id
_entity.type
_entity.pdbx_description
1 polymer ?
#
loop_
_entity_poly.entity_id
_entity_poly.type
_entity_poly.pdbx_seq_one_letter_code
_entity_poly.pdbx_strand_id
1 'polypeptide(L)'
;MSSKPLLVNVENWIAENENAFLPPVCNKLMHFSQLVIMFVGGPNTRKDYHIEEGEELFYQVKGDMCLKVIENGKHKDVHIKEGEMFLLPARIPHSPQRQANTVGLVVERRRLLTETDCLRYYVDNTTDTLFEKWFYCQDLGTQLVPIIKEYMASKQGKSGKPDPNEVFREPPFQMNIMNVMSPFCFKDWLNKQRPSLRSDRPIDMFGAQFETETMVFGPGRTDSSVRQSDVWIWQLEGSSRVTVNEQEFNLSAGDSLLVPEQSQYQWQREEGTVALFVVQNPERKTS
;
A
#
# COMPACT_ATOMS: atom_id res chain seq x y z
N MET A 1 -25.28 -6.27 -4.32
CA MET A 1 -24.17 -5.52 -3.68
C MET A 1 -24.19 -4.13 -4.29
N SER A 2 -24.39 -3.08 -3.50
CA SER A 2 -24.32 -1.70 -4.00
C SER A 2 -22.87 -1.48 -4.47
N SER A 3 -22.67 -1.12 -5.74
CA SER A 3 -21.35 -0.81 -6.28
C SER A 3 -20.79 0.37 -5.47
N LYS A 4 -19.68 0.14 -4.76
CA LYS A 4 -18.97 1.24 -4.07
C LYS A 4 -18.66 2.34 -5.09
N PRO A 5 -18.76 3.63 -4.71
CA PRO A 5 -18.47 4.73 -5.62
C PRO A 5 -17.00 4.66 -6.07
N LEU A 6 -16.78 4.85 -7.37
CA LEU A 6 -15.44 4.95 -7.94
C LEU A 6 -14.77 6.29 -7.63
N LEU A 7 -15.57 7.37 -7.63
CA LEU A 7 -15.16 8.73 -7.31
C LEU A 7 -15.42 9.02 -5.83
N VAL A 8 -14.39 9.39 -5.09
CA VAL A 8 -14.43 9.63 -3.65
C VAL A 8 -13.51 10.79 -3.28
N ASN A 9 -14.02 11.79 -2.57
CA ASN A 9 -13.17 12.79 -1.93
C ASN A 9 -12.47 12.18 -0.72
N VAL A 10 -11.13 12.15 -0.73
CA VAL A 10 -10.33 11.38 0.24
C VAL A 10 -10.49 11.93 1.65
N GLU A 11 -10.44 13.26 1.83
CA GLU A 11 -10.55 13.89 3.15
C GLU A 11 -11.93 13.68 3.75
N ASN A 12 -12.99 13.90 2.96
CA ASN A 12 -14.36 13.65 3.40
C ASN A 12 -14.57 12.18 3.75
N TRP A 13 -14.05 11.26 2.94
CA TRP A 13 -14.18 9.82 3.20
C TRP A 13 -13.44 9.41 4.48
N ILE A 14 -12.25 9.97 4.75
CA ILE A 14 -11.55 9.75 6.01
C ILE A 14 -12.40 10.28 7.18
N ALA A 15 -12.92 11.51 7.09
CA ALA A 15 -13.75 12.09 8.15
C ALA A 15 -15.01 11.26 8.43
N GLU A 16 -15.71 10.81 7.39
CA GLU A 16 -16.90 9.94 7.49
C GLU A 16 -16.60 8.57 8.12
N ASN A 17 -15.35 8.12 8.05
CA ASN A 17 -14.93 6.80 8.51
C ASN A 17 -13.99 6.85 9.72
N GLU A 18 -13.91 7.97 10.43
CA GLU A 18 -12.98 8.19 11.55
C GLU A 18 -12.99 7.07 12.60
N ASN A 19 -14.17 6.52 12.90
CA ASN A 19 -14.35 5.46 13.89
C ASN A 19 -13.69 4.14 13.48
N ALA A 20 -13.50 3.88 12.19
CA ALA A 20 -12.83 2.68 11.69
C ALA A 20 -11.32 2.72 11.92
N PHE A 21 -10.74 3.91 12.15
CA PHE A 21 -9.31 4.10 12.38
C PHE A 21 -8.92 3.95 13.86
N LEU A 22 -9.87 3.59 14.71
CA LEU A 22 -9.67 3.30 16.12
C LEU A 22 -9.77 1.79 16.40
N PRO A 23 -9.17 1.29 17.49
CA PRO A 23 -9.37 -0.09 17.94
C PRO A 23 -10.86 -0.41 18.15
N PRO A 24 -11.29 -1.65 17.87
CA PRO A 24 -10.48 -2.82 17.47
C PRO A 24 -10.26 -2.96 15.96
N VAL A 25 -10.78 -2.06 15.13
CA VAL A 25 -10.78 -2.21 13.67
C VAL A 25 -9.48 -1.66 13.06
N CYS A 26 -9.10 -0.44 13.44
CA CYS A 26 -7.89 0.27 13.03
C CYS A 26 -7.67 0.46 11.50
N ASN A 27 -8.54 -0.03 10.62
CA ASN A 27 -8.39 0.12 9.18
C ASN A 27 -9.74 0.15 8.45
N LYS A 28 -9.76 0.72 7.25
CA LYS A 28 -10.89 0.58 6.34
C LYS A 28 -10.46 0.63 4.88
N LEU A 29 -11.04 -0.29 4.10
CA LEU A 29 -10.88 -0.37 2.65
C LEU A 29 -11.76 0.69 1.95
N MET A 30 -11.12 1.66 1.31
CA MET A 30 -11.76 2.56 0.36
C MET A 30 -12.16 1.76 -0.88
N HIS A 31 -11.19 1.09 -1.50
CA HIS A 31 -11.39 0.19 -2.64
C HIS A 31 -10.84 -1.20 -2.33
N PHE A 32 -11.59 -2.23 -2.73
CA PHE A 32 -11.18 -3.63 -2.64
C PHE A 32 -11.44 -4.28 -4.00
N SER A 33 -10.52 -4.03 -4.93
CA SER A 33 -10.58 -4.41 -6.34
C SER A 33 -9.26 -5.09 -6.73
N GLN A 34 -8.75 -4.92 -7.96
CA GLN A 34 -7.37 -5.31 -8.26
C GLN A 34 -6.38 -4.48 -7.47
N LEU A 35 -6.61 -3.17 -7.34
CA LEU A 35 -5.98 -2.36 -6.30
C LEU A 35 -6.76 -2.46 -4.99
N VAL A 36 -6.04 -2.64 -3.91
CA VAL A 36 -6.53 -2.63 -2.54
C VAL A 36 -6.04 -1.34 -1.89
N ILE A 37 -6.98 -0.42 -1.68
CA ILE A 37 -6.69 0.93 -1.19
C ILE A 37 -7.35 1.06 0.16
N MET A 38 -6.54 1.25 1.19
CA MET A 38 -7.00 1.33 2.56
C MET A 38 -6.36 2.48 3.32
N PHE A 39 -7.10 2.96 4.31
CA PHE A 39 -6.59 3.87 5.31
C PHE A 39 -6.54 3.15 6.65
N VAL A 40 -5.43 3.32 7.36
CA VAL A 40 -5.11 2.59 8.59
C VAL A 40 -4.75 3.58 9.68
N GLY A 41 -5.44 3.51 10.81
CA GLY A 41 -5.17 4.27 12.00
C GLY A 41 -4.55 3.46 13.13
N GLY A 42 -4.74 3.93 14.36
CA GLY A 42 -4.16 3.34 15.56
C GLY A 42 -4.77 3.89 16.85
N PRO A 43 -4.32 3.39 18.02
CA PRO A 43 -3.08 2.64 18.20
C PRO A 43 -3.20 1.19 17.74
N ASN A 44 -2.17 0.71 17.05
CA ASN A 44 -2.03 -0.70 16.70
C ASN A 44 -0.55 -1.06 16.65
N THR A 45 -0.11 -1.85 17.63
CA THR A 45 1.26 -2.38 17.70
C THR A 45 1.21 -3.89 17.70
N ARG A 46 2.09 -4.51 16.91
CA ARG A 46 2.05 -5.96 16.67
C ARG A 46 3.46 -6.52 16.54
N LYS A 47 3.61 -7.82 16.82
CA LYS A 47 4.91 -8.53 16.76
C LYS A 47 5.09 -9.34 15.50
N ASP A 48 4.00 -9.64 14.80
CA ASP A 48 4.05 -10.38 13.55
C ASP A 48 4.53 -9.52 12.40
N TYR A 49 5.26 -10.17 11.51
CA TYR A 49 5.77 -9.65 10.26
C TYR A 49 4.98 -10.32 9.14
N HIS A 50 4.40 -9.50 8.28
CA HIS A 50 3.79 -9.94 7.05
C HIS A 50 4.86 -9.96 5.96
N ILE A 51 4.75 -10.95 5.07
CA ILE A 51 5.61 -11.12 3.90
C ILE A 51 4.66 -11.43 2.75
N GLU A 52 4.75 -10.64 1.69
CA GLU A 52 4.00 -10.86 0.46
C GLU A 52 4.89 -10.70 -0.76
N GLU A 53 4.37 -11.12 -1.92
CA GLU A 53 5.11 -11.02 -3.18
C GLU A 53 4.77 -9.75 -3.99
N GLY A 54 3.77 -8.98 -3.58
CA GLY A 54 3.51 -7.63 -4.08
C GLY A 54 4.29 -6.57 -3.32
N GLU A 55 4.20 -5.33 -3.78
CA GLU A 55 4.76 -4.15 -3.10
C GLU A 55 3.67 -3.41 -2.31
N GLU A 56 4.08 -2.65 -1.29
CA GLU A 56 3.15 -1.82 -0.50
C GLU A 56 3.59 -0.35 -0.52
N LEU A 57 2.72 0.53 -0.99
CA LEU A 57 2.90 1.98 -0.95
C LEU A 57 2.30 2.52 0.35
N PHE A 58 3.09 3.28 1.11
CA PHE A 58 2.69 3.95 2.33
C PHE A 58 2.74 5.47 2.16
N TYR A 59 1.72 6.16 2.66
CA TYR A 59 1.72 7.62 2.82
C TYR A 59 1.03 8.01 4.12
N GLN A 60 1.71 8.77 4.98
CA GLN A 60 1.10 9.23 6.23
C GLN A 60 0.32 10.53 6.02
N VAL A 61 -1.01 10.45 6.16
CA VAL A 61 -1.89 11.62 6.08
C VAL A 61 -1.87 12.40 7.39
N LYS A 62 -1.85 11.68 8.52
CA LYS A 62 -1.86 12.25 9.87
C LYS A 62 -1.00 11.40 10.81
N GLY A 63 -0.08 12.04 11.51
CA GLY A 63 0.82 11.46 12.49
C GLY A 63 1.83 10.47 11.92
N ASP A 64 2.69 9.97 12.80
CA ASP A 64 3.84 9.16 12.43
C ASP A 64 3.55 7.66 12.62
N MET A 65 4.23 6.82 11.84
CA MET A 65 4.31 5.38 12.09
C MET A 65 5.76 4.89 12.06
N CYS A 66 5.97 3.70 12.59
CA CYS A 66 7.19 2.93 12.39
C CYS A 66 6.84 1.62 11.66
N LEU A 67 7.44 1.39 10.50
CA LEU A 67 7.41 0.11 9.81
C LEU A 67 8.68 -0.66 10.18
N LYS A 68 8.56 -1.65 11.06
CA LYS A 68 9.69 -2.53 11.36
C LYS A 68 9.88 -3.48 10.20
N VAL A 69 11.09 -3.63 9.68
CA VAL A 69 11.40 -4.54 8.57
C VAL A 69 12.56 -5.46 8.93
N ILE A 70 12.67 -6.59 8.22
CA ILE A 70 13.89 -7.38 8.17
C ILE A 70 14.62 -7.06 6.87
N GLU A 71 15.60 -6.15 6.96
CA GLU A 71 16.47 -5.78 5.84
C GLU A 71 17.75 -6.61 5.92
N ASN A 72 18.04 -7.42 4.89
CA ASN A 72 19.28 -8.20 4.82
C ASN A 72 19.58 -9.03 6.08
N GLY A 73 18.54 -9.67 6.62
CA GLY A 73 18.62 -10.49 7.83
C GLY A 73 18.79 -9.70 9.13
N LYS A 74 18.48 -8.39 9.14
CA LYS A 74 18.58 -7.54 10.32
C LYS A 74 17.30 -6.74 10.53
N HIS A 75 16.91 -6.59 11.79
CA HIS A 75 15.84 -5.67 12.15
C HIS A 75 16.23 -4.23 11.82
N LYS A 76 15.29 -3.50 11.22
CA LYS A 76 15.42 -2.07 10.93
C LYS A 76 14.07 -1.40 11.13
N ASP A 77 14.09 -0.25 11.79
CA ASP A 77 12.90 0.57 12.03
C ASP A 77 12.83 1.68 10.99
N VAL A 78 11.88 1.60 10.07
CA VAL A 78 11.61 2.64 9.07
C VAL A 78 10.55 3.59 9.63
N HIS A 79 10.98 4.80 10.01
CA HIS A 79 10.09 5.82 10.54
C HIS A 79 9.49 6.62 9.38
N ILE A 80 8.17 6.55 9.22
CA ILE A 80 7.43 7.26 8.17
C ILE A 80 6.62 8.33 8.89
N LYS A 81 7.05 9.58 8.78
CA LYS A 81 6.42 10.72 9.46
C LYS A 81 5.21 11.24 8.70
N GLU A 82 4.39 12.06 9.35
CA GLU A 82 3.30 12.79 8.70
C GLU A 82 3.77 13.50 7.41
N GLY A 83 3.05 13.28 6.30
CA GLY A 83 3.37 13.82 4.98
C GLY A 83 4.51 13.11 4.25
N GLU A 84 5.11 12.06 4.82
CA GLU A 84 6.11 11.24 4.14
C GLU A 84 5.48 10.08 3.36
N MET A 85 6.13 9.75 2.23
CA MET A 85 5.80 8.61 1.39
C MET A 85 6.95 7.59 1.42
N PHE A 86 6.59 6.32 1.30
CA PHE A 86 7.53 5.20 1.32
C PHE A 86 6.98 4.03 0.51
N LEU A 87 7.80 3.42 -0.34
CA LEU A 87 7.45 2.21 -1.07
C LEU A 87 8.24 1.03 -0.51
N LEU A 88 7.53 -0.01 -0.06
CA LEU A 88 8.12 -1.26 0.39
C LEU A 88 8.27 -2.23 -0.80
N PRO A 89 9.50 -2.63 -1.15
CA PRO A 89 9.72 -3.67 -2.16
C PRO A 89 9.10 -5.02 -1.75
N ALA A 90 8.72 -5.80 -2.74
CA ALA A 90 8.19 -7.15 -2.54
C ALA A 90 9.11 -8.03 -1.70
N ARG A 91 8.52 -8.98 -0.95
CA ARG A 91 9.21 -10.05 -0.22
C ARG A 91 10.14 -9.57 0.91
N ILE A 92 9.88 -8.37 1.46
CA ILE A 92 10.51 -7.87 2.67
C ILE A 92 9.56 -8.11 3.85
N PRO A 93 9.96 -8.89 4.88
CA PRO A 93 9.17 -9.03 6.09
C PRO A 93 9.00 -7.68 6.77
N HIS A 94 7.76 -7.30 7.07
CA HIS A 94 7.45 -6.00 7.64
C HIS A 94 6.34 -6.07 8.70
N SER A 95 6.42 -5.20 9.71
CA SER A 95 5.52 -5.18 10.88
C SER A 95 5.15 -3.73 11.21
N PRO A 96 3.98 -3.23 10.76
CA PRO A 96 3.58 -1.84 10.94
C PRO A 96 3.19 -1.56 12.40
N GLN A 97 3.71 -0.44 12.93
CA GLN A 97 3.45 0.07 14.28
C GLN A 97 2.83 1.46 14.18
N ARG A 98 1.59 1.60 14.63
CA ARG A 98 0.82 2.84 14.54
C ARG A 98 0.45 3.35 15.92
N GLN A 99 0.65 4.64 16.15
CA GLN A 99 0.26 5.30 17.40
C GLN A 99 -1.21 5.72 17.36
N ALA A 100 -1.72 6.22 18.49
CA ALA A 100 -3.07 6.79 18.54
C ALA A 100 -3.16 8.05 17.66
N ASN A 101 -4.36 8.33 17.15
CA ASN A 101 -4.67 9.55 16.38
C ASN A 101 -3.88 9.69 15.06
N THR A 102 -3.39 8.59 14.49
CA THR A 102 -2.74 8.55 13.17
C THR A 102 -3.69 8.07 12.09
N VAL A 103 -3.47 8.46 10.84
CA VAL A 103 -4.13 7.91 9.64
C VAL A 103 -3.11 7.85 8.51
N GLY A 104 -2.86 6.66 7.97
CA GLY A 104 -1.99 6.48 6.80
C GLY A 104 -2.67 5.68 5.69
N LEU A 105 -2.41 6.07 4.45
CA LEU A 105 -2.74 5.33 3.25
C LEU A 105 -1.81 4.11 3.12
N VAL A 106 -2.38 2.98 2.75
CA VAL A 106 -1.66 1.82 2.21
C VAL A 106 -2.32 1.43 0.88
N VAL A 107 -1.49 1.25 -0.15
CA VAL A 107 -1.92 0.69 -1.43
C VAL A 107 -1.13 -0.58 -1.69
N GLU A 108 -1.87 -1.67 -1.89
CA GLU A 108 -1.37 -2.98 -2.32
C GLU A 108 -2.28 -3.50 -3.45
N ARG A 109 -1.99 -4.71 -3.96
CA ARG A 109 -2.79 -5.33 -5.03
C ARG A 109 -3.27 -6.72 -4.70
N ARG A 110 -4.35 -7.11 -5.36
CA ARG A 110 -4.82 -8.50 -5.44
C ARG A 110 -3.67 -9.42 -5.83
N ARG A 111 -3.54 -10.53 -5.10
CA ARG A 111 -2.54 -11.57 -5.38
C ARG A 111 -2.87 -12.32 -6.67
N LEU A 112 -1.83 -12.73 -7.40
CA LEU A 112 -1.96 -13.78 -8.40
C LEU A 112 -2.21 -15.12 -7.71
N LEU A 113 -2.88 -16.06 -8.39
CA LEU A 113 -3.16 -17.40 -7.84
C LEU A 113 -1.88 -18.20 -7.49
N THR A 114 -0.75 -17.82 -8.05
CA THR A 114 0.56 -18.41 -7.79
C THR A 114 1.30 -17.78 -6.61
N GLU A 115 0.83 -16.63 -6.12
CA GLU A 115 1.47 -15.90 -5.04
C GLU A 115 1.07 -16.42 -3.67
N THR A 116 2.00 -16.34 -2.73
CA THR A 116 1.81 -16.78 -1.35
C THR A 116 2.22 -15.69 -0.37
N ASP A 117 1.38 -15.47 0.64
CA ASP A 117 1.68 -14.60 1.76
C ASP A 117 2.15 -15.42 2.97
N CYS A 118 2.89 -14.78 3.87
CA CYS A 118 3.30 -15.35 5.13
C CYS A 118 3.00 -14.39 6.28
N LEU A 119 2.52 -14.93 7.38
CA LEU A 119 2.58 -14.25 8.68
C LEU A 119 3.62 -14.95 9.55
N ARG A 120 4.64 -14.21 9.97
CA ARG A 120 5.78 -14.73 10.74
C ARG A 120 5.97 -13.99 12.05
N TYR A 121 6.29 -14.72 13.10
CA TYR A 121 6.80 -14.19 14.36
C TYR A 121 8.26 -14.61 14.52
N TYR A 122 9.08 -13.73 15.07
CA TYR A 122 10.49 -14.00 15.38
C TYR A 122 10.71 -14.19 16.87
N VAL A 123 11.77 -14.90 17.24
CA VAL A 123 12.24 -14.92 18.63
C VAL A 123 12.73 -13.52 18.99
N ASP A 124 12.33 -13.01 20.15
CA ASP A 124 12.59 -11.62 20.57
C ASP A 124 14.08 -11.25 20.40
N ASN A 125 14.35 -10.14 19.70
CA ASN A 125 15.68 -9.60 19.37
C ASN A 125 16.55 -10.45 18.43
N THR A 126 15.97 -11.41 17.71
CA THR A 126 16.67 -12.22 16.69
C THR A 126 15.85 -12.26 15.40
N THR A 127 16.47 -12.74 14.32
CA THR A 127 15.75 -13.08 13.08
C THR A 127 15.42 -14.57 12.96
N ASP A 128 15.49 -15.31 14.06
CA ASP A 128 15.12 -16.73 14.09
C ASP A 128 13.59 -16.86 14.12
N THR A 129 13.04 -17.69 13.24
CA THR A 129 11.59 -17.92 13.15
C THR A 129 11.08 -18.57 14.43
N LEU A 130 10.09 -17.95 15.06
CA LEU A 130 9.36 -18.48 16.22
C LEU A 130 8.08 -19.23 15.79
N PHE A 131 7.40 -18.71 14.77
CA PHE A 131 6.19 -19.28 14.19
C PHE A 131 6.00 -18.69 12.80
N GLU A 132 5.50 -19.46 11.84
CA GLU A 132 5.06 -18.90 10.58
C GLU A 132 3.86 -19.66 10.00
N LYS A 133 3.06 -18.94 9.22
CA LYS A 133 1.96 -19.52 8.45
C LYS A 133 1.97 -18.95 7.05
N TRP A 134 2.11 -19.84 6.07
CA TRP A 134 2.01 -19.53 4.65
C TRP A 134 0.58 -19.76 4.16
N PHE A 135 0.04 -18.85 3.36
CA PHE A 135 -1.34 -18.92 2.86
C PHE A 135 -1.50 -18.15 1.54
N TYR A 136 -2.51 -18.53 0.75
CA TYR A 136 -2.97 -17.70 -0.36
C TYR A 136 -3.86 -16.58 0.19
N CYS A 137 -3.49 -15.33 -0.09
CA CYS A 137 -4.20 -14.15 0.41
C CYS A 137 -5.28 -13.70 -0.60
N GLN A 138 -6.53 -13.79 -0.18
CA GLN A 138 -7.71 -13.28 -0.88
C GLN A 138 -8.28 -12.03 -0.18
N ASP A 139 -8.33 -12.05 1.14
CA ASP A 139 -8.73 -10.94 2.01
C ASP A 139 -7.84 -10.95 3.26
N LEU A 140 -6.82 -10.10 3.24
CA LEU A 140 -5.78 -10.07 4.27
C LEU A 140 -6.37 -9.83 5.67
N GLY A 141 -7.27 -8.85 5.80
CA GLY A 141 -7.84 -8.46 7.09
C GLY A 141 -8.60 -9.61 7.77
N THR A 142 -9.39 -10.36 7.01
CA THR A 142 -10.16 -11.50 7.55
C THR A 142 -9.28 -12.73 7.80
N GLN A 143 -8.29 -12.99 6.94
CA GLN A 143 -7.44 -14.19 7.02
C GLN A 143 -6.34 -14.09 8.08
N LEU A 144 -5.89 -12.88 8.44
CA LEU A 144 -4.90 -12.71 9.51
C LEU A 144 -5.45 -13.04 10.90
N VAL A 145 -6.73 -12.75 11.16
CA VAL A 145 -7.37 -12.98 12.48
C VAL A 145 -7.23 -14.42 12.98
N PRO A 146 -7.60 -15.48 12.22
CA PRO A 146 -7.43 -16.85 12.67
C PRO A 146 -5.96 -17.25 12.84
N ILE A 147 -5.03 -16.76 12.01
CA ILE A 147 -3.60 -17.06 12.12
C ILE A 147 -3.01 -16.46 13.40
N ILE A 148 -3.38 -15.21 13.72
CA ILE A 148 -2.97 -14.55 14.96
C ILE A 148 -3.53 -15.32 16.17
N LYS A 149 -4.79 -15.76 16.13
CA LYS A 149 -5.38 -16.59 17.19
C LYS A 149 -4.67 -17.93 17.35
N GLU A 150 -4.28 -18.57 16.23
CA GLU A 150 -3.49 -19.80 16.22
C GLU A 150 -2.15 -19.60 16.94
N TYR A 151 -1.40 -18.54 16.59
CA TYR A 151 -0.15 -18.18 17.25
C TYR A 151 -0.35 -17.91 18.75
N MET A 152 -1.33 -17.08 19.14
CA MET A 152 -1.57 -16.76 20.55
C MET A 152 -1.94 -17.99 21.38
N ALA A 153 -2.57 -19.00 20.78
CA ALA A 153 -2.92 -20.25 21.43
C ALA A 153 -1.76 -21.27 21.48
N SER A 154 -0.74 -21.12 20.63
CA SER A 154 0.37 -22.07 20.47
C SER A 154 1.32 -22.08 21.66
N LYS A 155 2.19 -23.11 21.73
CA LYS A 155 3.25 -23.16 22.75
C LYS A 155 4.28 -22.05 22.52
N GLN A 156 4.56 -21.75 21.26
CA GLN A 156 5.50 -20.72 20.84
C GLN A 156 4.99 -19.33 21.27
N GLY A 157 3.71 -19.01 21.04
CA GLY A 157 3.11 -17.75 21.48
C GLY A 157 3.07 -17.59 23.01
N LYS A 158 2.87 -18.69 23.75
CA LYS A 158 2.85 -18.68 25.23
C LYS A 158 4.24 -18.63 25.87
N SER A 159 5.24 -19.25 25.25
CA SER A 159 6.57 -19.41 25.85
C SER A 159 7.65 -18.48 25.26
N GLY A 160 7.41 -17.92 24.07
CA GLY A 160 8.41 -17.17 23.32
C GLY A 160 9.56 -18.02 22.79
N LYS A 161 9.44 -19.36 22.83
CA LYS A 161 10.49 -20.30 22.41
C LYS A 161 10.04 -21.09 21.17
N PRO A 162 10.93 -21.34 20.19
CA PRO A 162 10.64 -22.23 19.07
C PRO A 162 10.26 -23.63 19.54
N ASP A 163 9.38 -24.32 18.81
CA ASP A 163 9.16 -25.75 19.01
C ASP A 163 10.31 -26.52 18.32
N PRO A 164 11.12 -27.30 19.07
CA PRO A 164 12.26 -28.02 18.49
C PRO A 164 11.87 -29.09 17.46
N ASN A 165 10.59 -29.48 17.39
CA ASN A 165 10.09 -30.42 16.38
C ASN A 165 9.44 -29.72 15.18
N GLU A 166 9.30 -28.40 15.21
CA GLU A 166 8.75 -27.64 14.10
C GLU A 166 9.80 -27.52 12.99
N VAL A 167 9.41 -27.93 11.79
CA VAL A 167 10.22 -27.80 10.58
C VAL A 167 9.55 -26.75 9.72
N PHE A 168 10.22 -25.60 9.57
CA PHE A 168 9.72 -24.54 8.72
C PHE A 168 9.82 -24.92 7.25
N ARG A 169 8.83 -24.48 6.48
CA ARG A 169 8.81 -24.66 5.03
C ARG A 169 9.92 -23.80 4.44
N GLU A 170 10.64 -24.31 3.43
CA GLU A 170 11.47 -23.43 2.60
C GLU A 170 10.57 -22.35 1.95
N PRO A 171 10.92 -21.06 2.06
CA PRO A 171 10.14 -20.01 1.45
C PRO A 171 9.88 -20.28 -0.04
N PRO A 172 8.65 -20.09 -0.54
CA PRO A 172 8.31 -20.37 -1.94
C PRO A 172 8.96 -19.40 -2.94
N PHE A 173 9.66 -18.38 -2.44
CA PHE A 173 10.38 -17.38 -3.20
C PHE A 173 11.65 -16.95 -2.46
N GLN A 174 12.59 -16.37 -3.20
CA GLN A 174 13.75 -15.73 -2.61
C GLN A 174 13.34 -14.46 -1.86
N MET A 175 13.71 -14.36 -0.59
CA MET A 175 13.54 -13.15 0.21
C MET A 175 14.34 -12.00 -0.39
N ASN A 176 13.79 -10.80 -0.35
CA ASN A 176 14.42 -9.64 -0.96
C ASN A 176 15.63 -9.17 -0.13
N ILE A 177 16.72 -8.84 -0.82
CA ILE A 177 18.01 -8.40 -0.24
C ILE A 177 18.32 -6.91 -0.54
N MET A 178 17.35 -6.18 -1.10
CA MET A 178 17.48 -4.76 -1.31
C MET A 178 17.57 -4.02 0.02
N ASN A 179 18.40 -2.97 0.06
CA ASN A 179 18.28 -1.98 1.12
C ASN A 179 17.03 -1.15 0.85
N VAL A 180 16.11 -1.09 1.82
CA VAL A 180 14.92 -0.27 1.73
C VAL A 180 15.31 1.21 1.66
N MET A 181 14.56 1.95 0.84
CA MET A 181 14.73 3.39 0.70
C MET A 181 14.44 4.12 2.02
N SER A 182 14.86 5.38 2.10
CA SER A 182 14.38 6.26 3.18
C SER A 182 13.04 6.87 2.77
N PRO A 183 12.06 6.96 3.69
CA PRO A 183 10.88 7.78 3.47
C PRO A 183 11.28 9.22 3.16
N PHE A 184 10.45 9.93 2.40
CA PHE A 184 10.70 11.33 2.06
C PHE A 184 9.42 12.16 2.17
N CYS A 185 9.57 13.42 2.55
CA CYS A 185 8.47 14.37 2.55
C CYS A 185 7.93 14.56 1.13
N PHE A 186 6.70 14.12 0.90
CA PHE A 186 6.08 14.15 -0.42
C PHE A 186 5.89 15.59 -0.92
N LYS A 187 5.52 16.52 -0.04
CA LYS A 187 5.35 17.94 -0.37
C LYS A 187 6.67 18.57 -0.85
N ASP A 188 7.77 18.32 -0.14
CA ASP A 188 9.08 18.87 -0.52
C ASP A 188 9.58 18.25 -1.83
N TRP A 189 9.39 16.95 -2.00
CA TRP A 189 9.68 16.28 -3.26
C TRP A 189 8.86 16.90 -4.41
N LEU A 190 7.55 17.03 -4.24
CA LEU A 190 6.64 17.58 -5.25
C LEU A 190 7.04 19.02 -5.61
N ASN A 191 7.34 19.87 -4.63
CA ASN A 191 7.77 21.25 -4.87
C ASN A 191 9.05 21.34 -5.72
N LYS A 192 10.00 20.42 -5.54
CA LYS A 192 11.20 20.33 -6.39
C LYS A 192 10.86 19.90 -7.81
N GLN A 193 9.84 19.05 -7.98
CA GLN A 193 9.43 18.54 -9.29
C GLN A 193 8.47 19.46 -10.05
N ARG A 194 7.82 20.43 -9.38
CA ARG A 194 6.83 21.34 -10.00
C ARG A 194 7.27 21.97 -11.33
N PRO A 195 8.53 22.43 -11.52
CA PRO A 195 8.94 22.98 -12.81
C PRO A 195 8.83 21.98 -13.97
N SER A 196 9.02 20.69 -13.69
CA SER A 196 8.97 19.59 -14.66
C SER A 196 7.54 19.12 -14.97
N LEU A 197 6.56 19.41 -14.10
CA LEU A 197 5.15 19.02 -14.29
C LEU A 197 4.46 19.78 -15.43
N ARG A 198 5.05 20.88 -15.92
CA ARG A 198 4.57 21.59 -17.12
C ARG A 198 4.92 20.88 -18.43
N SER A 199 5.72 19.82 -18.37
CA SER A 199 6.01 18.99 -19.53
C SER A 199 4.87 17.98 -19.76
N ASP A 200 4.68 17.52 -21.00
CA ASP A 200 3.68 16.50 -21.35
C ASP A 200 3.96 15.11 -20.76
N ARG A 201 4.98 14.96 -19.89
CA ARG A 201 5.39 13.68 -19.32
C ARG A 201 5.15 13.65 -17.81
N PRO A 202 4.54 12.57 -17.29
CA PRO A 202 4.48 12.36 -15.85
C PRO A 202 5.87 12.11 -15.27
N ILE A 203 5.98 12.35 -13.97
CA ILE A 203 7.19 12.11 -13.20
C ILE A 203 7.00 10.85 -12.37
N ASP A 204 7.79 9.82 -12.63
CA ASP A 204 7.85 8.60 -11.80
C ASP A 204 8.62 8.89 -10.52
N MET A 205 8.00 8.60 -9.38
CA MET A 205 8.50 8.92 -8.05
C MET A 205 9.57 7.96 -7.56
N PHE A 206 9.47 6.67 -7.92
CA PHE A 206 10.33 5.61 -7.38
C PHE A 206 11.23 4.98 -8.44
N GLY A 207 10.85 5.08 -9.73
CA GLY A 207 11.63 4.59 -10.85
C GLY A 207 11.24 3.19 -11.31
N ALA A 208 11.73 2.82 -12.50
CA ALA A 208 11.29 1.64 -13.24
C ALA A 208 11.70 0.29 -12.63
N GLN A 209 12.56 0.26 -11.60
CA GLN A 209 12.95 -0.98 -10.92
C GLN A 209 11.86 -1.58 -10.04
N PHE A 210 10.78 -0.83 -9.77
CA PHE A 210 9.67 -1.27 -8.94
C PHE A 210 8.46 -1.71 -9.78
N GLU A 211 7.66 -2.61 -9.20
CA GLU A 211 6.38 -3.03 -9.76
C GLU A 211 5.40 -1.86 -9.76
N THR A 212 5.37 -1.11 -8.65
CA THR A 212 4.48 0.01 -8.40
C THR A 212 4.88 1.23 -9.22
N GLU A 213 3.99 1.66 -10.10
CA GLU A 213 4.06 2.99 -10.72
C GLU A 213 3.37 3.98 -9.78
N THR A 214 4.15 4.88 -9.19
CA THR A 214 3.61 6.06 -8.49
C THR A 214 4.07 7.29 -9.26
N MET A 215 3.16 7.86 -10.03
CA MET A 215 3.45 8.96 -10.94
C MET A 215 2.72 10.23 -10.50
N VAL A 216 3.33 11.38 -10.78
CA VAL A 216 2.66 12.68 -10.67
C VAL A 216 2.47 13.28 -12.06
N PHE A 217 1.23 13.64 -12.35
CA PHE A 217 0.82 14.29 -13.59
C PHE A 217 0.53 15.77 -13.35
N GLY A 218 1.00 16.61 -14.28
CA GLY A 218 0.60 18.01 -14.40
C GLY A 218 -0.55 18.23 -15.40
N PRO A 219 -0.77 19.47 -15.87
CA PRO A 219 -1.71 19.78 -16.95
C PRO A 219 -1.44 18.94 -18.22
N GLY A 220 -2.46 18.75 -19.05
CA GLY A 220 -2.33 18.07 -20.34
C GLY A 220 -3.40 17.02 -20.56
N ARG A 221 -3.10 16.04 -21.43
CA ARG A 221 -4.05 15.00 -21.81
C ARG A 221 -3.41 13.62 -21.81
N THR A 222 -4.19 12.61 -21.46
CA THR A 222 -3.93 11.21 -21.78
C THR A 222 -4.97 10.80 -22.81
N ASP A 223 -4.51 10.41 -24.00
CA ASP A 223 -5.37 9.85 -25.04
C ASP A 223 -5.96 8.51 -24.60
N SER A 224 -6.88 7.99 -25.40
CA SER A 224 -7.60 6.75 -25.08
C SER A 224 -6.64 5.61 -24.75
N SER A 225 -6.73 5.11 -23.52
CA SER A 225 -5.83 4.09 -22.98
C SER A 225 -6.64 2.98 -22.31
N VAL A 226 -6.10 1.77 -22.32
CA VAL A 226 -6.59 0.61 -21.59
C VAL A 226 -5.42 0.02 -20.83
N ARG A 227 -5.60 -0.26 -19.53
CA ARG A 227 -4.59 -0.93 -18.70
C ARG A 227 -5.12 -2.28 -18.21
N GLN A 228 -4.23 -3.25 -18.04
CA GLN A 228 -4.56 -4.59 -17.54
C GLN A 228 -4.76 -4.64 -16.02
N SER A 229 -4.53 -3.53 -15.32
CA SER A 229 -4.64 -3.37 -13.88
C SER A 229 -5.48 -2.14 -13.57
N ASP A 230 -6.00 -2.06 -12.35
CA ASP A 230 -6.68 -0.86 -11.86
C ASP A 230 -5.71 0.33 -11.88
N VAL A 231 -6.28 1.51 -12.03
CA VAL A 231 -5.59 2.79 -11.85
C VAL A 231 -6.29 3.55 -10.74
N TRP A 232 -5.53 4.09 -9.80
CA TRP A 232 -6.04 5.05 -8.83
C TRP A 232 -5.47 6.43 -9.09
N ILE A 233 -6.35 7.39 -9.35
CA ILE A 233 -6.03 8.80 -9.55
C ILE A 233 -6.43 9.53 -8.27
N TRP A 234 -5.55 10.36 -7.72
CA TRP A 234 -5.88 11.29 -6.64
C TRP A 234 -5.51 12.71 -7.07
N GLN A 235 -6.53 13.53 -7.32
CA GLN A 235 -6.40 14.93 -7.68
C GLN A 235 -5.97 15.73 -6.45
N LEU A 236 -4.70 16.13 -6.39
CA LEU A 236 -4.16 16.87 -5.25
C LEU A 236 -4.44 18.37 -5.38
N GLU A 237 -4.32 18.91 -6.59
CA GLU A 237 -4.51 20.33 -6.90
C GLU A 237 -5.20 20.51 -8.23
N GLY A 238 -5.96 21.60 -8.39
CA GLY A 238 -6.66 21.91 -9.64
C GLY A 238 -7.82 20.95 -9.93
N SER A 239 -8.16 20.85 -11.22
CA SER A 239 -9.31 20.07 -11.68
C SER A 239 -8.94 19.23 -12.91
N SER A 240 -9.58 18.07 -13.04
CA SER A 240 -9.44 17.25 -14.22
C SER A 240 -10.75 16.53 -14.55
N ARG A 241 -10.81 15.96 -15.75
CA ARG A 241 -11.92 15.18 -16.25
C ARG A 241 -11.43 13.84 -16.75
N VAL A 242 -11.96 12.77 -16.18
CA VAL A 242 -11.69 11.41 -16.59
C VAL A 242 -12.95 10.84 -17.24
N THR A 243 -12.84 10.34 -18.46
CA THR A 243 -13.93 9.59 -19.12
C THR A 243 -13.57 8.11 -19.07
N VAL A 244 -14.39 7.28 -18.41
CA VAL A 244 -14.20 5.82 -18.29
C VAL A 244 -15.37 5.11 -18.95
N ASN A 245 -15.14 4.30 -19.98
CA ASN A 245 -16.20 3.60 -20.75
C ASN A 245 -17.40 4.52 -21.06
N GLU A 246 -17.12 5.71 -21.62
CA GLU A 246 -18.11 6.75 -21.97
C GLU A 246 -18.73 7.52 -20.79
N GLN A 247 -18.52 7.09 -19.54
CA GLN A 247 -18.95 7.84 -18.36
C GLN A 247 -17.92 8.90 -17.97
N GLU A 248 -18.37 10.15 -17.81
CA GLU A 248 -17.52 11.27 -17.40
C GLU A 248 -17.51 11.45 -15.86
N PHE A 249 -16.32 11.64 -15.31
CA PHE A 249 -16.06 12.00 -13.92
C PHE A 249 -15.25 13.30 -13.90
N ASN A 250 -15.77 14.32 -13.23
CA ASN A 250 -15.05 15.57 -12.98
C ASN A 250 -14.44 15.48 -11.58
N LEU A 251 -13.12 15.66 -11.48
CA LEU A 251 -12.35 15.60 -10.25
C LEU A 251 -11.89 17.01 -9.90
N SER A 252 -12.11 17.39 -8.64
CA SER A 252 -11.58 18.59 -8.01
C SER A 252 -10.50 18.21 -6.97
N ALA A 253 -9.80 19.20 -6.42
CA ALA A 253 -8.79 18.95 -5.40
C ALA A 253 -9.36 18.16 -4.20
N GLY A 254 -8.67 17.08 -3.83
CA GLY A 254 -9.09 16.11 -2.82
C GLY A 254 -9.84 14.90 -3.37
N ASP A 255 -10.36 14.96 -4.61
CA ASP A 255 -11.07 13.84 -5.22
C ASP A 255 -10.12 12.76 -5.71
N SER A 256 -10.51 11.51 -5.51
CA SER A 256 -9.85 10.34 -6.05
C SER A 256 -10.82 9.51 -6.90
N LEU A 257 -10.30 8.87 -7.94
CA LEU A 257 -11.05 8.00 -8.82
C LEU A 257 -10.32 6.66 -9.00
N LEU A 258 -11.02 5.56 -8.75
CA LEU A 258 -10.60 4.24 -9.22
C LEU A 258 -11.11 4.01 -10.64
N VAL A 259 -10.20 3.82 -11.59
CA VAL A 259 -10.51 3.34 -12.94
C VAL A 259 -10.26 1.82 -12.97
N PRO A 260 -11.30 0.98 -13.13
CA PRO A 260 -11.14 -0.47 -13.08
C PRO A 260 -10.28 -1.02 -14.23
N GLU A 261 -9.57 -2.11 -13.96
CA GLU A 261 -8.80 -2.89 -14.94
C GLU A 261 -9.62 -3.16 -16.21
N GLN A 262 -8.97 -3.14 -17.37
CA GLN A 262 -9.56 -3.34 -18.70
C GLN A 262 -10.58 -2.28 -19.13
N SER A 263 -10.83 -1.24 -18.33
CA SER A 263 -11.65 -0.11 -18.76
C SER A 263 -10.87 0.79 -19.71
N GLN A 264 -11.55 1.25 -20.76
CA GLN A 264 -11.03 2.33 -21.59
C GLN A 264 -11.21 3.65 -20.85
N TYR A 265 -10.14 4.43 -20.75
CA TYR A 265 -10.23 5.77 -20.19
C TYR A 265 -9.48 6.82 -20.99
N GLN A 266 -9.96 8.06 -20.87
CA GLN A 266 -9.31 9.28 -21.34
C GLN A 266 -9.21 10.24 -20.16
N TRP A 267 -8.16 11.07 -20.12
CA TRP A 267 -7.96 11.98 -19.01
C TRP A 267 -7.52 13.35 -19.50
N GLN A 268 -8.30 14.38 -19.21
CA GLN A 268 -8.00 15.78 -19.53
C GLN A 268 -7.73 16.52 -18.23
N ARG A 269 -6.57 17.16 -18.14
CA ARG A 269 -6.06 17.82 -16.92
C ARG A 269 -5.91 19.31 -17.20
N GLU A 270 -6.65 20.13 -16.45
CA GLU A 270 -6.65 21.58 -16.62
C GLU A 270 -5.33 22.19 -16.13
N GLU A 271 -5.10 23.46 -16.47
CA GLU A 271 -3.96 24.22 -15.97
C GLU A 271 -3.95 24.25 -14.43
N GLY A 272 -2.77 24.10 -13.82
CA GLY A 272 -2.62 23.98 -12.38
C GLY A 272 -2.95 22.59 -11.79
N THR A 273 -3.29 21.60 -12.62
CA THR A 273 -3.45 20.21 -12.15
C THR A 273 -2.17 19.69 -11.53
N VAL A 274 -2.31 19.07 -10.35
CA VAL A 274 -1.35 18.09 -9.83
C VAL A 274 -2.15 16.87 -9.40
N ALA A 275 -1.86 15.72 -9.99
CA ALA A 275 -2.55 14.48 -9.67
C ALA A 275 -1.57 13.33 -9.45
N LEU A 276 -1.77 12.59 -8.36
CA LEU A 276 -1.12 11.32 -8.11
C LEU A 276 -1.81 10.23 -8.91
N PHE A 277 -1.02 9.33 -9.49
CA PHE A 277 -1.49 8.20 -10.27
C PHE A 277 -0.75 6.96 -9.77
N VAL A 278 -1.49 5.95 -9.30
CA VAL A 278 -0.94 4.72 -8.74
C VAL A 278 -1.44 3.52 -9.52
N VAL A 279 -0.52 2.64 -9.90
CA VAL A 279 -0.77 1.34 -10.53
C VAL A 279 0.18 0.30 -9.95
N GLN A 280 -0.33 -0.91 -9.71
CA GLN A 280 0.48 -2.09 -9.39
C GLN A 280 0.12 -3.19 -10.38
N ASN A 281 0.87 -3.29 -11.47
CA ASN A 281 0.67 -4.31 -12.49
C ASN A 281 1.56 -5.53 -12.16
N PRO A 282 0.99 -6.70 -11.83
CA PRO A 282 1.78 -7.89 -11.53
C PRO A 282 2.70 -8.36 -12.67
N GLU A 283 2.43 -7.99 -13.92
CA GLU A 283 3.33 -8.29 -15.06
C GLU A 283 4.67 -7.54 -14.98
N ARG A 284 4.76 -6.49 -14.17
CA ARG A 284 6.00 -5.74 -13.91
C ARG A 284 6.81 -6.30 -12.73
N LYS A 285 6.31 -7.33 -12.06
CA LYS A 285 6.96 -7.91 -10.90
C LYS A 285 8.39 -8.33 -11.25
N THR A 286 9.35 -7.82 -10.49
CA THR A 286 10.76 -8.19 -10.66
C THR A 286 11.00 -9.55 -10.00
N SER A 287 11.85 -10.36 -10.65
CA SER A 287 12.22 -11.72 -10.21
C SER A 287 12.93 -11.70 -8.86
#